data_AF-A0A969FKB3-F1
#
_entry.id   AF-A0A969FKB3-F1
#
_cell.length_a   1.000
_cell.length_b   1.000
_cell.length_c   1.000
_cell.angle_alpha   90.00
_cell.angle_beta   90.00
_cell.angle_gamma   90.00
#
_symmetry.space_group_name_H-M   'P 1'
#
loop_
_entity.id
_entity.type
_entity.pdbx_description
1 polymer ?
#
loop_
_entity_poly.entity_id
_entity_poly.type
_entity_poly.pdbx_seq_one_letter_code
_entity_poly.pdbx_strand_id
1 'polypeptide(L)'
;MGCQKRASLRHITCTGSQGTPEQDFRRFAKKGWLKSYGQGGGPAIVVLARIDLATGDPQVATYISAVLSSGKSNACSLKALSIKGENVVVDAETRFSPRGINREALVYNETKKAPAPFEYTLELTPDLSKAVRATAPDFEGLR
;
A
#
# COMPACT_ATOMS: atom_id res chain seq x y z
N MET A 1 4.05 34.26 5.12
CA MET A 1 2.68 33.68 4.98
C MET A 1 2.82 32.30 4.36
N GLY A 2 2.83 31.24 5.16
CA GLY A 2 2.99 29.87 4.68
C GLY A 2 1.76 29.05 5.05
N CYS A 3 0.79 28.96 4.14
CA CYS A 3 -0.38 28.12 4.32
C CYS A 3 0.04 26.65 4.15
N GLN A 4 0.33 25.96 5.27
CA GLN A 4 0.43 24.51 5.27
C GLN A 4 -0.97 23.95 5.09
N LYS A 5 -1.33 23.60 3.85
CA LYS A 5 -2.54 22.85 3.54
C LYS A 5 -2.41 21.46 4.18
N ARG A 6 -3.01 21.30 5.37
CA ARG A 6 -3.25 19.97 5.93
C ARG A 6 -4.29 19.28 5.05
N ALA A 7 -3.87 18.27 4.31
CA ALA A 7 -4.80 17.36 3.66
C ALA A 7 -5.62 16.66 4.75
N SER A 8 -6.95 16.84 4.72
CA SER A 8 -7.86 16.13 5.61
C SER A 8 -7.81 14.63 5.28
N LEU A 9 -7.15 13.87 6.13
CA LEU A 9 -7.04 12.42 6.01
C LEU A 9 -8.40 11.77 6.34
N ARG A 10 -9.01 11.10 5.36
CA ARG A 10 -10.15 10.21 5.60
C ARG A 10 -9.69 8.77 5.41
N HIS A 11 -9.57 8.04 6.51
CA HIS A 11 -9.29 6.61 6.52
C HIS A 11 -10.59 5.87 6.19
N ILE A 12 -10.62 5.13 5.08
CA ILE A 12 -11.73 4.23 4.73
C ILE A 12 -11.20 2.79 4.80
N THR A 13 -11.64 2.03 5.81
CA THR A 13 -11.43 0.57 5.87
C THR A 13 -12.66 -0.13 5.28
N CYS A 14 -12.47 -1.02 4.31
CA CYS A 14 -13.55 -1.86 3.78
C CYS A 14 -13.28 -3.33 4.13
N THR A 15 -14.17 -3.93 4.92
CA THR A 15 -14.13 -5.36 5.28
C THR A 15 -15.17 -6.11 4.43
N GLY A 16 -14.73 -6.72 3.31
CA GLY A 16 -15.53 -7.59 2.43
C GLY A 16 -16.55 -6.84 1.55
N SER A 17 -16.90 -7.27 0.34
CA SER A 17 -16.78 -8.56 -0.35
C SER A 17 -15.96 -8.42 -1.64
N GLN A 18 -15.34 -9.52 -2.08
CA GLN A 18 -14.74 -9.65 -3.42
C GLN A 18 -15.86 -9.67 -4.47
N GLY A 19 -16.42 -8.50 -4.80
CA GLY A 19 -17.32 -8.35 -5.94
C GLY A 19 -16.61 -8.63 -7.27
N THR A 20 -17.24 -8.34 -8.40
CA THR A 20 -16.47 -8.28 -9.66
C THR A 20 -15.49 -7.08 -9.62
N PRO A 21 -14.44 -7.05 -10.48
CA PRO A 21 -13.52 -5.91 -10.52
C PRO A 21 -14.18 -4.54 -10.73
N GLU A 22 -15.39 -4.50 -11.29
CA GLU A 22 -16.20 -3.30 -11.51
C GLU A 22 -17.00 -2.89 -10.26
N GLN A 23 -17.26 -3.85 -9.38
CA GLN A 23 -18.05 -3.66 -8.17
C GLN A 23 -17.20 -3.32 -6.94
N ASP A 24 -15.90 -3.58 -6.98
CA ASP A 24 -14.97 -3.27 -5.89
C ASP A 24 -13.90 -2.23 -6.27
N PHE A 25 -12.97 -1.96 -5.33
CA PHE A 25 -11.93 -0.94 -5.50
C PHE A 25 -10.97 -1.19 -6.66
N ARG A 26 -10.94 -2.40 -7.25
CA ARG A 26 -10.13 -2.68 -8.45
C ARG A 26 -10.53 -1.78 -9.61
N ARG A 27 -11.78 -1.30 -9.66
CA ARG A 27 -12.24 -0.34 -10.69
C ARG A 27 -11.43 0.94 -10.70
N PHE A 28 -10.98 1.40 -9.53
CA PHE A 28 -10.18 2.61 -9.36
C PHE A 28 -8.67 2.31 -9.40
N ALA A 29 -8.27 1.06 -9.15
CA ALA A 29 -6.88 0.66 -9.08
C ALA A 29 -6.24 0.30 -10.44
N LYS A 30 -6.99 0.35 -11.55
CA LYS A 30 -6.51 -0.03 -12.89
C LYS A 30 -5.23 0.72 -13.31
N LYS A 31 -5.08 1.97 -12.86
CA LYS A 31 -3.92 2.85 -13.12
C LYS A 31 -2.94 2.96 -11.95
N GLY A 32 -3.26 2.34 -10.81
CA GLY A 32 -2.39 2.34 -9.64
C GLY A 32 -1.17 1.44 -9.79
N TRP A 33 -0.22 1.64 -8.87
CA TRP A 33 0.98 0.83 -8.79
C TRP A 33 0.65 -0.65 -8.62
N LEU A 34 -0.18 -1.00 -7.64
CA LEU A 34 -0.69 -2.35 -7.42
C LEU A 34 -2.20 -2.36 -7.68
N LYS A 35 -2.62 -3.15 -8.68
CA LYS A 35 -3.99 -3.12 -9.23
C LYS A 35 -4.98 -4.01 -8.48
N SER A 36 -4.48 -4.98 -7.74
CA SER A 36 -5.24 -5.86 -6.86
C SER A 36 -4.33 -6.35 -5.74
N TYR A 37 -4.88 -6.77 -4.61
CA TYR A 37 -4.06 -7.44 -3.61
C TYR A 37 -3.70 -8.87 -4.01
N GLY A 38 -4.40 -9.52 -4.96
CA GLY A 38 -4.17 -10.90 -5.38
C GLY A 38 -5.14 -11.88 -4.73
N GLN A 39 -4.69 -13.12 -4.49
CA GLN A 39 -5.48 -14.12 -3.77
C GLN A 39 -5.45 -13.83 -2.27
N GLY A 40 -6.59 -13.48 -1.67
CA GLY A 40 -6.65 -13.16 -0.24
C GLY A 40 -6.31 -14.34 0.68
N GLY A 41 -5.79 -14.03 1.87
CA GLY A 41 -5.47 -15.04 2.89
C GLY A 41 -5.19 -14.52 4.30
N GLY A 42 -5.40 -13.23 4.57
CA GLY A 42 -5.13 -12.60 5.86
C GLY A 42 -6.03 -11.40 6.17
N PRO A 43 -5.90 -10.79 7.36
CA PRO A 43 -6.96 -9.98 7.99
C PRO A 43 -7.10 -8.56 7.43
N ALA A 44 -6.04 -7.97 6.86
CA ALA A 44 -6.05 -6.56 6.46
C ALA A 44 -5.31 -6.28 5.15
N ILE A 45 -5.88 -5.37 4.36
CA ILE A 45 -5.26 -4.72 3.21
C ILE A 45 -5.39 -3.21 3.35
N VAL A 46 -4.51 -2.47 2.68
CA VAL A 46 -4.64 -1.02 2.54
C VAL A 46 -4.99 -0.70 1.09
N VAL A 47 -5.99 0.15 0.90
CA VAL A 47 -6.28 0.82 -0.39
C VAL A 47 -6.00 2.30 -0.20
N LEU A 48 -5.07 2.83 -1.00
CA LEU A 48 -4.77 4.24 -1.04
C LEU A 48 -5.43 4.84 -2.28
N ALA A 49 -6.25 5.88 -2.11
CA ALA A 49 -6.96 6.54 -3.20
C ALA A 49 -6.69 8.04 -3.24
N ARG A 50 -6.47 8.56 -4.45
CA ARG A 50 -6.46 10.00 -4.74
C ARG A 50 -7.88 10.42 -5.11
N ILE A 51 -8.42 11.35 -4.34
CA ILE A 51 -9.82 11.80 -4.46
C ILE A 51 -9.87 13.14 -5.18
N ASP A 52 -10.83 13.29 -6.10
CA ASP A 52 -11.22 14.58 -6.66
C ASP A 52 -11.89 15.43 -5.56
N LEU A 53 -11.35 16.61 -5.26
CA LEU A 53 -11.90 17.44 -4.18
C LEU A 53 -13.22 18.12 -4.52
N ALA A 54 -13.55 18.29 -5.81
CA ALA A 54 -14.81 18.88 -6.24
C ALA A 54 -15.96 17.87 -6.17
N THR A 55 -15.70 16.61 -6.55
CA THR A 55 -16.77 15.59 -6.61
C THR A 55 -16.74 14.60 -5.45
N GLY A 56 -15.60 14.44 -4.78
CA GLY A 56 -15.38 13.40 -3.76
C GLY A 56 -15.08 12.02 -4.35
N ASP A 57 -14.98 11.89 -5.68
CA ASP A 57 -14.78 10.60 -6.33
C ASP A 57 -13.30 10.16 -6.35
N PRO A 58 -13.00 8.87 -6.13
CA PRO A 58 -11.67 8.34 -6.38
C PRO A 58 -11.27 8.44 -7.85
N GLN A 59 -10.20 9.17 -8.17
CA GLN A 59 -9.66 9.25 -9.52
C GLN A 59 -8.69 8.10 -9.83
N VAL A 60 -7.84 7.77 -8.86
CA VAL A 60 -6.87 6.66 -8.94
C VAL A 60 -6.74 6.04 -7.56
N ALA A 61 -6.64 4.71 -7.51
CA ALA A 61 -6.30 4.00 -6.29
C ALA A 61 -5.13 3.04 -6.51
N THR A 62 -4.52 2.56 -5.44
CA THR A 62 -3.56 1.45 -5.44
C THR A 62 -3.75 0.60 -4.19
N TYR A 63 -3.50 -0.69 -4.32
CA TYR A 63 -3.45 -1.60 -3.18
C TYR A 63 -2.06 -1.56 -2.54
N ILE A 64 -2.00 -1.88 -1.26
CA ILE A 64 -0.75 -2.13 -0.53
C ILE A 64 -0.98 -3.39 0.30
N SER A 65 -0.11 -4.37 0.10
CA SER A 65 -0.28 -5.71 0.67
C SER A 65 1.07 -6.34 1.03
N ALA A 66 0.98 -7.39 1.83
CA ALA A 66 2.06 -8.32 2.10
C ALA A 66 1.66 -9.72 1.60
N VAL A 67 2.65 -10.57 1.35
CA VAL A 67 2.52 -11.86 0.67
C VAL A 67 3.04 -12.97 1.57
N LEU A 68 2.24 -14.02 1.72
CA LEU A 68 2.63 -15.29 2.32
C LEU A 68 3.50 -16.10 1.36
N SER A 69 4.31 -17.02 1.89
CA SER A 69 5.03 -18.01 1.07
C SER A 69 4.10 -18.85 0.17
N SER A 70 2.83 -19.01 0.57
CA SER A 70 1.79 -19.67 -0.23
C SER A 70 1.28 -18.85 -1.43
N GLY A 71 1.79 -17.63 -1.64
CA GLY A 71 1.33 -16.70 -2.69
C GLY A 71 0.04 -15.95 -2.34
N LYS A 72 -0.64 -16.33 -1.26
CA LYS A 72 -1.77 -15.57 -0.70
C LYS A 72 -1.27 -14.22 -0.18
N SER A 73 -2.11 -13.21 -0.27
CA SER A 73 -1.83 -11.86 0.16
C SER A 73 -2.82 -11.43 1.24
N ASN A 74 -2.48 -10.32 1.91
CA ASN A 74 -3.19 -9.64 3.02
C ASN A 74 -2.46 -9.87 4.35
N ALA A 75 -2.03 -8.78 4.95
CA ALA A 75 -1.52 -8.63 6.32
C ALA A 75 -0.78 -7.28 6.40
N CYS A 76 -1.36 -6.23 5.83
CA CYS A 76 -0.76 -4.89 5.79
C CYS A 76 -1.70 -3.91 6.48
N SER A 77 -1.15 -3.11 7.39
CA SER A 77 -1.88 -2.12 8.18
C SER A 77 -1.18 -0.77 8.07
N LEU A 78 -1.95 0.29 7.78
CA LEU A 78 -1.41 1.64 7.67
C LEU A 78 -1.08 2.20 9.05
N LYS A 79 0.12 2.78 9.20
CA LYS A 79 0.52 3.58 10.36
C LYS A 79 0.36 5.07 10.11
N ALA A 80 0.95 5.55 9.02
CA ALA A 80 0.97 6.96 8.70
C ALA A 80 1.03 7.20 7.18
N LEU A 81 0.59 8.40 6.79
CA LEU A 81 0.75 8.93 5.45
C LEU A 81 1.40 10.30 5.56
N SER A 82 2.40 10.55 4.72
CA SER A 82 3.06 11.83 4.61
C SER A 82 3.39 12.16 3.15
N ILE A 83 3.81 13.41 2.91
CA ILE A 83 4.23 13.88 1.60
C ILE A 83 5.71 14.23 1.67
N LYS A 84 6.48 13.76 0.69
CA LYS A 84 7.91 14.03 0.57
C LYS A 84 8.20 14.54 -0.84
N GLY A 85 8.48 15.84 -0.95
CA GLY A 85 8.43 16.50 -2.24
C GLY A 85 7.01 16.44 -2.78
N GLU A 86 6.82 15.82 -3.94
CA GLU A 86 5.49 15.55 -4.51
C GLU A 86 4.99 14.13 -4.24
N ASN A 87 5.87 13.23 -3.76
CA ASN A 87 5.56 11.83 -3.57
C ASN A 87 4.76 11.58 -2.30
N VAL A 88 3.95 10.53 -2.32
CA VAL A 88 3.21 10.04 -1.15
C VAL A 88 4.04 8.98 -0.46
N VAL A 89 4.32 9.16 0.83
CA VAL A 89 5.00 8.18 1.66
C VAL A 89 3.98 7.48 2.52
N VAL A 90 3.98 6.16 2.46
CA VAL A 90 3.15 5.25 3.25
C VAL A 90 4.03 4.55 4.25
N ASP A 91 3.77 4.77 5.53
CA ASP A 91 4.34 3.97 6.60
C ASP A 91 3.29 2.96 7.06
N ALA A 92 3.69 1.70 7.11
CA ALA A 92 2.82 0.57 7.37
C ALA A 92 3.53 -0.51 8.18
N GLU A 93 2.72 -1.41 8.74
CA GLU A 93 3.17 -2.67 9.32
C GLU A 93 2.70 -3.83 8.47
N THR A 94 3.54 -4.85 8.33
CA THR A 94 3.17 -6.09 7.68
C THR A 94 3.40 -7.32 8.55
N ARG A 95 2.57 -8.36 8.44
CA ARG A 95 2.84 -9.65 9.12
C ARG A 95 3.57 -10.68 8.26
N PHE A 96 3.76 -10.38 6.98
CA PHE A 96 4.48 -11.19 6.01
C PHE A 96 5.30 -10.31 5.08
N SER A 97 5.89 -10.89 4.03
CA SER A 97 6.75 -10.18 3.07
C SER A 97 6.03 -9.00 2.41
N PRO A 98 6.43 -7.76 2.67
CA PRO A 98 5.90 -6.61 1.94
C PRO A 98 6.31 -6.66 0.46
N ARG A 99 5.68 -5.82 -0.36
CA ARG A 99 5.95 -5.73 -1.81
C ARG A 99 7.12 -4.78 -2.06
N GLY A 100 8.08 -5.15 -2.91
CA GLY A 100 9.12 -4.24 -3.42
C GLY A 100 8.61 -3.40 -4.59
N ILE A 101 9.39 -2.41 -5.05
CA ILE A 101 8.99 -1.47 -6.14
C ILE A 101 8.53 -2.16 -7.43
N ASN A 102 9.08 -3.35 -7.72
CA ASN A 102 8.73 -4.21 -8.85
C ASN A 102 7.43 -5.00 -8.66
N ARG A 103 6.74 -4.81 -7.53
CA ARG A 103 5.52 -5.51 -7.10
C ARG A 103 5.74 -6.97 -6.69
N GLU A 104 6.98 -7.42 -6.59
CA GLU A 104 7.28 -8.75 -6.06
C GLU A 104 7.41 -8.71 -4.54
N ALA A 105 7.27 -9.86 -3.88
CA ALA A 105 7.50 -9.95 -2.45
C ALA A 105 8.99 -9.68 -2.13
N LEU A 106 9.28 -8.89 -1.11
CA LEU A 106 10.63 -8.76 -0.59
C LEU A 106 11.06 -10.06 0.11
N VAL A 107 12.35 -10.37 0.03
CA VAL A 107 12.93 -11.60 0.60
C VAL A 107 13.26 -11.34 2.06
N TYR A 108 12.72 -12.16 2.97
CA TYR A 108 12.99 -12.01 4.40
C TYR A 108 14.44 -12.34 4.70
N ASN A 109 15.12 -11.49 5.48
CA ASN A 109 16.48 -11.74 5.90
C ASN A 109 16.49 -12.63 7.16
N GLU A 110 16.68 -13.94 6.97
CA GLU A 110 16.65 -14.92 8.05
C GLU A 110 17.69 -14.67 9.15
N THR A 111 18.78 -13.95 8.85
CA THR A 111 19.82 -13.62 9.84
C THR A 111 19.34 -12.65 10.91
N LYS A 112 18.31 -11.84 10.61
CA LYS A 112 17.75 -10.84 11.52
C LYS A 112 16.90 -11.46 12.62
N LYS A 113 16.25 -12.60 12.34
CA LYS A 113 15.34 -13.31 13.27
C LYS A 113 14.27 -12.39 13.90
N ALA A 114 13.88 -11.31 13.22
CA ALA A 114 12.88 -10.38 13.72
C ALA A 114 11.48 -11.03 13.68
N PRO A 115 10.67 -10.89 14.75
CA PRO A 115 9.28 -11.31 14.72
C PRO A 115 8.40 -10.27 14.01
N ALA A 116 7.29 -10.72 13.41
CA ALA A 116 6.25 -9.83 12.92
C ALA A 116 5.53 -9.09 14.08
N PRO A 117 4.97 -7.88 13.87
CA PRO A 117 4.89 -7.15 12.60
C PRO A 117 6.21 -6.48 12.18
N PHE A 118 6.43 -6.40 10.87
CA PHE A 118 7.58 -5.77 10.25
C PHE A 118 7.26 -4.34 9.80
N GLU A 119 8.19 -3.42 10.00
CA GLU A 119 8.08 -2.05 9.48
C GLU A 119 8.22 -2.04 7.95
N TYR A 120 7.37 -1.27 7.29
CA TYR A 120 7.38 -1.11 5.85
C TYR A 120 7.08 0.33 5.45
N THR A 121 8.00 0.94 4.71
CA THR A 121 7.83 2.26 4.11
C THR A 121 7.81 2.14 2.59
N LEU A 122 6.80 2.74 1.97
CA LEU A 122 6.62 2.79 0.53
C LEU A 122 6.46 4.23 0.05
N GLU A 123 7.29 4.66 -0.88
CA GLU A 123 7.18 5.97 -1.53
C GLU A 123 6.59 5.80 -2.92
N LEU A 124 5.46 6.46 -3.17
CA LEU A 124 4.69 6.41 -4.42
C LEU A 124 4.74 7.76 -5.13
N THR A 125 4.68 7.72 -6.47
CA THR A 125 4.47 8.92 -7.28
C THR A 125 3.14 9.60 -6.93
N PRO A 126 2.97 10.91 -7.20
CA PRO A 126 1.76 11.66 -6.83
C PRO A 126 0.47 11.10 -7.45
N ASP A 127 0.60 10.50 -8.64
CA ASP A 127 -0.49 9.85 -9.37
C ASP A 127 -0.75 8.40 -8.90
N LEU A 128 -0.01 7.92 -7.90
CA LEU A 128 -0.05 6.57 -7.32
C LEU A 128 0.28 5.44 -8.30
N SER A 129 0.79 5.74 -9.50
CA SER A 129 0.98 4.74 -10.56
C SER A 129 2.27 3.93 -10.42
N LYS A 130 3.26 4.43 -9.66
CA LYS A 130 4.56 3.80 -9.46
C LYS A 130 5.04 3.93 -8.01
N ALA A 131 5.71 2.89 -7.52
CA ALA A 131 6.57 2.98 -6.35
C ALA A 131 7.97 3.40 -6.79
N VAL A 132 8.50 4.44 -6.15
CA VAL A 132 9.86 4.93 -6.37
C VAL A 132 10.83 4.42 -5.31
N ARG A 133 10.32 4.03 -4.14
CA ARG A 133 11.10 3.45 -3.05
C ARG A 133 10.27 2.47 -2.24
N ALA A 134 10.89 1.36 -1.83
CA ALA A 134 10.29 0.41 -0.90
C ALA A 134 11.34 -0.08 0.10
N THR A 135 11.11 0.14 1.40
CA THR A 135 12.04 -0.24 2.46
C THR A 135 11.35 -1.03 3.56
N ALA A 136 11.94 -2.16 3.94
CA ALA A 136 11.57 -2.93 5.12
C ALA A 136 12.87 -3.44 5.78
N PRO A 137 13.26 -2.96 6.98
CA PRO A 137 14.59 -3.21 7.54
C PRO A 137 14.99 -4.69 7.69
N ASP A 138 14.00 -5.57 7.85
CA ASP A 138 14.20 -7.00 8.04
C ASP A 138 14.17 -7.80 6.72
N PHE A 139 14.15 -7.12 5.58
CA PHE A 139 14.06 -7.72 4.24
C PHE A 139 15.19 -7.25 3.32
N GLU A 140 15.50 -8.07 2.32
CA GLU A 140 16.45 -7.80 1.26
C GLU A 140 15.77 -7.23 0.00
N GLY A 141 16.58 -6.75 -0.95
CA GLY A 141 16.08 -6.20 -2.22
C GLY A 141 15.54 -4.77 -2.13
N LEU A 142 15.91 -4.05 -1.06
CA LEU A 142 15.51 -2.66 -0.83
C LEU A 142 16.09 -1.75 -1.92
N ARG A 143 15.23 -0.91 -2.50
CA ARG A 143 15.61 0.18 -3.42
C ARG A 143 14.81 1.41 -3.07
#